data_AF-A0A2G6GRP5-F1
#
_entry.id   AF-A0A2G6GRP5-F1
#
_cell.length_a   1.000
_cell.length_b   1.000
_cell.length_c   1.000
_cell.angle_alpha   90.00
_cell.angle_beta   90.00
_cell.angle_gamma   90.00
#
_symmetry.space_group_name_H-M   'P 1'
#
loop_
_entity.id
_entity.type
_entity.pdbx_description
1 polymer ?
#
loop_
_entity_poly.entity_id
_entity_poly.type
_entity_poly.pdbx_seq_one_letter_code
_entity_poly.pdbx_strand_id
1 'polypeptide(L)'
;METKTELIKIRCTKTEKMQLQNRAKKAGLNLSEFCRELFTKGRVLSVPRFTKQELEGIYHLKLYARNFTALSNFLKARDARLSLETKKLADTIRRVINHFYIHRI
;
A
#
# COMPACT_ATOMS: atom_id res chain seq x y z
N MET A 1 22.10 14.92 8.08
CA MET A 1 21.78 14.31 6.78
C MET A 1 23.02 14.40 5.93
N GLU A 2 23.70 13.28 5.65
CA GLU A 2 24.85 13.29 4.72
C GLU A 2 24.37 13.57 3.30
N THR A 3 25.04 14.51 2.64
CA THR A 3 24.87 14.79 1.22
C THR A 3 25.49 13.66 0.41
N LYS A 4 24.74 13.12 -0.56
CA LYS A 4 25.20 12.02 -1.41
C LYS A 4 26.14 12.57 -2.48
N THR A 5 27.45 12.58 -2.21
CA THR A 5 28.49 13.15 -3.09
C THR A 5 29.16 12.11 -4.00
N GLU A 6 29.18 10.84 -3.59
CA GLU A 6 29.86 9.76 -4.31
C GLU A 6 29.03 9.19 -5.47
N LEU A 7 29.71 8.86 -6.58
CA LEU A 7 29.10 8.39 -7.82
C LEU A 7 29.57 6.98 -8.20
N ILE A 8 28.61 6.11 -8.51
CA ILE A 8 28.86 4.76 -9.03
C ILE A 8 28.46 4.72 -10.52
N LYS A 9 29.38 4.31 -11.39
CA LYS A 9 29.14 4.14 -12.84
C LYS A 9 28.94 2.67 -13.18
N ILE A 10 27.81 2.35 -13.82
CA ILE A 10 27.45 0.98 -14.21
C ILE A 10 27.38 0.92 -15.73
N ARG A 11 28.15 0.03 -16.34
CA ARG A 11 28.03 -0.28 -17.77
C ARG A 11 26.76 -1.11 -17.98
N CYS A 12 25.97 -0.71 -18.96
CA CYS A 12 24.75 -1.42 -19.35
C CYS A 12 24.45 -1.14 -20.83
N THR A 13 23.73 -2.07 -21.44
CA THR A 13 23.13 -1.89 -22.77
C THR A 13 21.97 -0.89 -22.70
N LYS A 14 21.54 -0.38 -23.87
CA LYS A 14 20.39 0.53 -23.96
C LYS A 14 19.11 -0.11 -23.41
N THR A 15 18.91 -1.39 -23.69
CA THR A 15 17.74 -2.17 -23.24
C THR A 15 17.74 -2.35 -21.73
N GLU A 16 18.86 -2.75 -21.13
CA GLU A 16 18.99 -2.87 -19.67
C GLU A 16 18.74 -1.54 -18.96
N LYS A 17 19.29 -0.44 -19.48
CA LYS A 17 19.04 0.90 -18.94
C LYS A 17 17.55 1.25 -18.94
N MET A 18 16.85 0.94 -20.02
CA MET A 18 15.41 1.18 -20.13
C MET A 18 14.61 0.28 -19.18
N GLN A 19 14.99 -0.98 -19.01
CA GLN A 19 14.37 -1.89 -18.05
C GLN A 19 14.54 -1.40 -16.61
N LEU A 20 15.74 -0.96 -16.21
CA LEU A 20 16.00 -0.39 -14.89
C LEU A 20 15.15 0.85 -14.63
N GLN A 21 15.04 1.75 -15.62
CA GLN A 21 14.17 2.93 -15.52
C GLN A 21 12.70 2.56 -15.35
N ASN A 22 12.21 1.56 -16.09
CA ASN A 22 10.83 1.09 -15.97
C ASN A 22 10.56 0.45 -14.61
N ARG A 23 11.52 -0.33 -14.07
CA ARG A 23 11.40 -0.91 -12.72
C ARG A 23 11.42 0.17 -11.63
N ALA A 24 12.30 1.16 -11.75
CA ALA A 24 12.33 2.32 -10.85
C ALA A 24 11.00 3.08 -10.87
N LYS A 25 10.45 3.37 -12.07
CA LYS A 25 9.13 4.00 -12.22
C LYS A 25 8.01 3.17 -11.58
N LYS A 26 8.00 1.86 -11.75
CA LYS A 26 7.02 0.96 -11.12
C LYS A 26 7.12 0.97 -9.59
N ALA A 27 8.33 1.06 -9.05
CA ALA A 27 8.57 1.23 -7.62
C ALA A 27 8.29 2.66 -7.13
N GLY A 28 8.02 3.61 -8.03
CA GLY A 28 7.79 5.02 -7.68
C GLY A 28 9.05 5.76 -7.24
N LEU A 29 10.24 5.23 -7.55
CA LEU A 29 11.54 5.78 -7.18
C LEU A 29 12.25 6.36 -8.40
N ASN A 30 13.18 7.29 -8.18
CA ASN A 30 14.13 7.64 -9.23
C ASN A 30 15.16 6.52 -9.43
N LEU A 31 15.84 6.51 -10.57
CA LEU A 31 16.79 5.44 -10.93
C LEU A 31 17.91 5.29 -9.90
N SER A 32 18.40 6.41 -9.34
CA SER A 32 19.48 6.41 -8.36
C SER A 32 19.05 5.81 -7.01
N GLU A 33 17.85 6.17 -6.53
CA GLU A 33 17.24 5.57 -5.35
C GLU A 33 16.97 4.09 -5.53
N PHE A 34 16.37 3.71 -6.65
CA PHE A 34 16.09 2.32 -6.98
C PHE A 34 17.37 1.47 -6.96
N CYS A 35 18.43 1.93 -7.64
CA CYS A 35 19.70 1.21 -7.64
C CYS A 35 20.33 1.14 -6.25
N ARG A 36 20.34 2.23 -5.48
CA ARG A 36 20.88 2.22 -4.11
C ARG A 36 20.11 1.25 -3.22
N GLU A 37 18.79 1.29 -3.22
CA GLU A 37 18.00 0.33 -2.44
C GLU A 37 18.27 -1.11 -2.88
N LEU A 38 18.37 -1.35 -4.18
CA LEU A 38 18.67 -2.68 -4.71
C LEU A 38 20.05 -3.17 -4.24
N PHE A 39 21.09 -2.33 -4.31
CA PHE A 39 22.45 -2.71 -3.92
C PHE A 39 22.63 -2.80 -2.40
N THR A 40 21.98 -1.93 -1.62
CA THR A 40 22.12 -1.92 -0.15
C THR A 40 21.23 -2.96 0.52
N LYS A 41 19.99 -3.14 0.05
CA LYS A 41 18.99 -4.02 0.67
C LYS A 41 18.83 -5.37 -0.05
N GLY A 42 19.45 -5.56 -1.21
CA GLY A 42 19.36 -6.78 -2.03
C GLY A 42 18.02 -6.98 -2.77
N ARG A 43 16.98 -6.24 -2.39
CA ARG A 43 15.66 -6.25 -3.02
C ARG A 43 15.03 -4.86 -2.96
N VAL A 44 14.40 -4.46 -4.07
CA VAL A 44 13.49 -3.31 -4.06
C VAL A 44 12.09 -3.87 -4.14
N LEU A 45 11.30 -3.68 -3.08
CA LEU A 45 9.88 -3.98 -3.11
C LEU A 45 9.25 -2.96 -4.05
N SER A 46 9.01 -3.37 -5.30
CA SER A 46 8.08 -2.63 -6.15
C SER A 46 6.70 -2.85 -5.57
N VAL A 47 6.33 -2.09 -4.55
CA VAL A 47 4.95 -2.09 -4.07
C VAL A 47 4.12 -1.64 -5.26
N PRO A 48 3.33 -2.53 -5.90
CA PRO A 48 2.53 -2.10 -7.02
C PRO A 48 1.61 -1.03 -6.45
N ARG A 49 1.75 0.21 -6.92
CA ARG A 49 0.80 1.26 -6.57
C ARG A 49 -0.58 0.72 -6.92
N PHE A 50 -1.51 0.79 -5.97
CA PHE A 50 -2.89 0.41 -6.23
C PHE A 50 -3.35 1.10 -7.52
N THR A 51 -3.91 0.32 -8.43
CA THR A 51 -4.61 0.85 -9.60
C THR A 51 -5.71 1.80 -9.14
N LYS A 52 -6.19 2.68 -10.03
CA LYS A 52 -7.29 3.60 -9.69
C LYS A 52 -8.51 2.85 -9.15
N GLN A 53 -8.84 1.72 -9.76
CA GLN A 53 -9.93 0.84 -9.34
C GLN A 53 -9.70 0.23 -7.95
N GLU A 54 -8.47 -0.24 -7.66
CA GLU A 54 -8.15 -0.75 -6.32
C GLU A 54 -8.22 0.36 -5.25
N LEU A 55 -7.78 1.58 -5.58
CA LEU A 55 -7.88 2.73 -4.68
C LEU A 55 -9.34 3.10 -4.38
N GLU A 56 -10.19 3.14 -5.41
CA GLU A 56 -11.64 3.35 -5.24
C GLU A 56 -12.27 2.25 -4.39
N GLY A 57 -11.92 0.98 -4.66
CA GLY A 57 -12.39 -0.15 -3.85
C GLY A 57 -12.01 -0.01 -2.37
N ILE A 58 -10.76 0.37 -2.08
CA ILE A 58 -10.30 0.61 -0.71
C ILE A 58 -11.03 1.81 -0.07
N TYR A 59 -11.28 2.87 -0.84
CA TYR A 59 -12.05 4.02 -0.37
C TYR A 59 -13.47 3.59 0.06
N HIS A 60 -14.16 2.82 -0.78
CA HIS A 60 -15.49 2.30 -0.46
C HIS A 60 -15.47 1.36 0.76
N LEU A 61 -14.47 0.49 0.90
CA LEU A 61 -14.33 -0.37 2.07
C LEU A 61 -14.16 0.44 3.36
N LYS A 62 -13.35 1.51 3.34
CA LYS A 62 -13.21 2.43 4.49
C LYS A 62 -14.54 3.11 4.84
N LEU A 63 -15.26 3.57 3.82
CA LEU A 63 -16.58 4.18 3.98
C LEU A 63 -17.58 3.18 4.60
N TYR A 64 -17.61 1.94 4.14
CA TYR A 64 -18.48 0.90 4.69
C TYR A 64 -18.15 0.56 6.14
N ALA A 65 -16.87 0.40 6.48
CA ALA A 65 -16.47 0.17 7.87
C ALA A 65 -16.94 1.29 8.81
N ARG A 66 -16.86 2.56 8.37
CA ARG A 66 -17.39 3.71 9.10
C ARG A 66 -18.90 3.64 9.24
N ASN A 67 -19.62 3.39 8.16
CA ASN A 67 -21.08 3.33 8.15
C ASN A 67 -21.60 2.19 9.04
N PHE A 68 -21.00 0.99 8.98
CA PHE A 68 -21.36 -0.13 9.86
C PHE A 68 -21.05 0.16 11.33
N THR A 69 -20.00 0.94 11.63
CA THR A 69 -19.74 1.38 13.02
C THR A 69 -20.83 2.33 13.50
N ALA A 70 -21.25 3.28 12.67
CA ALA A 70 -22.37 4.18 13.00
C ALA A 70 -23.69 3.41 13.18
N LEU A 71 -23.97 2.44 12.30
CA LEU A 71 -25.14 1.55 12.43
C LEU A 71 -25.08 0.72 13.71
N SER A 72 -23.93 0.14 14.05
CA SER A 72 -23.74 -0.59 15.31
C SER A 72 -24.06 0.29 16.53
N ASN A 73 -23.58 1.53 16.55
CA ASN A 73 -23.86 2.48 17.62
C ASN A 73 -25.36 2.82 17.71
N PHE A 74 -26.02 3.03 16.57
CA PHE A 74 -27.46 3.29 16.51
C PHE A 74 -28.28 2.09 17.03
N LEU A 75 -27.89 0.86 16.63
CA LEU A 75 -28.56 -0.37 17.03
C LEU A 75 -28.33 -0.74 18.49
N LYS A 76 -27.28 -0.21 19.13
CA LYS A 76 -26.89 -0.57 20.50
C LYS A 76 -28.02 -0.44 21.53
N ALA A 77 -28.90 0.55 21.36
CA ALA A 77 -30.03 0.79 22.25
C ALA A 77 -31.28 -0.06 21.91
N ARG A 78 -31.34 -0.66 20.71
CA ARG A 78 -32.51 -1.37 20.19
C ARG A 78 -32.32 -2.88 20.16
N ASP A 79 -31.15 -3.33 19.72
CA ASP A 79 -30.76 -4.73 19.62
C ASP A 79 -29.24 -4.86 19.84
N ALA A 80 -28.87 -5.29 21.04
CA ALA A 80 -27.47 -5.47 21.43
C ALA A 80 -26.77 -6.58 20.62
N ARG A 81 -27.49 -7.62 20.20
CA ARG A 81 -26.94 -8.73 19.44
C ARG A 81 -26.63 -8.28 18.01
N LEU A 82 -27.58 -7.61 17.36
CA LEU A 82 -27.38 -7.09 16.01
C LEU A 82 -26.32 -5.98 15.98
N SER A 83 -26.27 -5.13 17.02
CA SER A 83 -25.20 -4.15 17.20
C SER A 83 -23.81 -4.80 17.23
N LEU A 84 -23.67 -5.92 17.96
CA LEU A 84 -22.41 -6.65 18.06
C LEU A 84 -21.99 -7.27 16.71
N GLU A 85 -22.91 -7.91 15.99
CA GLU A 85 -22.63 -8.49 14.67
C GLU A 85 -22.25 -7.43 13.65
N THR A 86 -22.94 -6.28 13.67
CA THR A 86 -22.62 -5.14 12.79
C THR A 86 -21.23 -4.57 13.09
N LYS A 87 -20.83 -4.52 14.38
CA LYS A 87 -19.49 -4.10 14.79
C LYS A 87 -18.42 -5.08 14.33
N LYS A 88 -18.66 -6.39 14.49
CA LYS A 88 -17.74 -7.45 14.01
C LYS A 88 -17.49 -7.34 12.51
N LEU A 89 -18.53 -7.02 11.72
CA LEU A 89 -18.37 -6.78 10.29
C LEU A 89 -17.46 -5.59 10.00
N ALA A 90 -17.69 -4.44 10.67
CA ALA A 90 -16.86 -3.26 10.52
C ALA A 90 -15.38 -3.54 10.86
N ASP A 91 -15.13 -4.27 11.93
CA ASP A 91 -13.77 -4.65 12.36
C ASP A 91 -13.12 -5.64 11.40
N THR A 92 -13.90 -6.53 10.79
CA THR A 92 -13.40 -7.46 9.76
C THR A 92 -12.98 -6.69 8.51
N ILE A 93 -13.77 -5.72 8.06
CA ILE A 93 -13.40 -4.86 6.93
C ILE A 93 -12.10 -4.10 7.23
N ARG A 94 -11.94 -3.53 8.43
CA ARG A 94 -10.69 -2.86 8.85
C ARG A 94 -9.49 -3.80 8.82
N ARG A 95 -9.64 -5.04 9.32
CA ARG A 95 -8.59 -6.05 9.29
C ARG A 95 -8.16 -6.40 7.87
N VAL A 96 -9.13 -6.59 6.96
CA VAL A 96 -8.86 -6.85 5.54
C VAL A 96 -8.09 -5.69 4.93
N ILE A 97 -8.53 -4.44 5.14
CA ILE A 97 -7.84 -3.25 4.66
C ILE A 97 -6.39 -3.21 5.18
N ASN A 98 -6.18 -3.41 6.48
CA ASN A 98 -4.85 -3.39 7.09
C ASN A 98 -3.95 -4.51 6.57
N HIS A 99 -4.49 -5.71 6.36
CA HIS A 99 -3.76 -6.83 5.78
C HIS A 99 -3.27 -6.50 4.36
N PHE A 100 -4.10 -5.87 3.53
CA PHE A 100 -3.71 -5.39 2.21
C PHE A 100 -2.60 -4.33 2.24
N TYR A 101 -2.51 -3.52 3.30
CA TYR A 101 -1.44 -2.55 3.48
C TYR A 101 -0.15 -3.19 4.06
N ILE A 102 -0.25 -4.12 5.01
CA ILE A 102 0.90 -4.74 5.69
C ILE A 102 1.63 -5.75 4.78
N HIS A 103 0.92 -6.57 4.01
CA HIS A 103 1.56 -7.55 3.10
C HIS A 103 2.19 -6.94 1.85
N ARG A 104 2.14 -5.61 1.73
CA ARG A 104 2.71 -4.85 0.63
C ARG A 104 3.81 -3.86 1.10
N ILE A 105 4.21 -3.87 2.38
CA ILE A 105 5.36 -3.12 2.96
C ILE A 105 6.48 -4.11 3.29
#